data_AF-T0ZI29-F1
#
_entry.id   AF-T0ZI29-F1
#
_cell.length_a   1.000
_cell.length_b   1.000
_cell.length_c   1.000
_cell.angle_alpha   90.00
_cell.angle_beta   90.00
_cell.angle_gamma   90.00
#
_symmetry.space_group_name_H-M   'P 1'
#
loop_
_entity.id
_entity.type
_entity.pdbx_description
1 polymer ?
#
loop_
_entity_poly.entity_id
_entity_poly.type
_entity_poly.pdbx_seq_one_letter_code
_entity_poly.pdbx_strand_id
1 'polypeptide(L)'
;MQVLREDHPQSVRHVFYRMTDPRLLEPVEKSDRGYRHVQSRCVALRRTGKLPYGWLSDTGRMGYHVHTFTGKADFIRSMAGHYRADLWADAEFKAEVWCESRSIAGVILADCQELAVALYPCGGFTS
;
A
#
# COMPACT_ATOMS: atom_id res chain seq x y z
N MET A 1 -15.17 -6.84 3.19
CA MET A 1 -13.93 -7.64 3.26
C MET A 1 -13.39 -7.99 1.88
N GLN A 2 -14.23 -8.29 0.87
CA GLN A 2 -13.78 -8.65 -0.49
C GLN A 2 -12.74 -7.69 -1.08
N VAL A 3 -13.02 -6.39 -1.13
CA VAL A 3 -12.07 -5.35 -1.62
C VAL A 3 -10.68 -5.44 -0.95
N LEU A 4 -10.64 -5.76 0.34
CA LEU A 4 -9.39 -5.87 1.11
C LEU A 4 -8.68 -7.22 0.98
N ARG A 5 -9.38 -8.25 0.48
CA ARG A 5 -8.82 -9.57 0.18
C ARG A 5 -8.24 -9.63 -1.22
N GLU A 6 -8.84 -8.90 -2.16
CA GLU A 6 -8.35 -8.79 -3.54
C GLU A 6 -7.02 -8.05 -3.57
N ASP A 7 -6.94 -6.90 -2.91
CA ASP A 7 -5.74 -6.05 -2.90
C ASP A 7 -5.36 -5.67 -1.46
N HIS A 8 -4.09 -5.77 -1.10
CA HIS A 8 -3.54 -5.28 0.18
C HIS A 8 -2.01 -5.18 0.13
N PRO A 9 -1.38 -4.22 0.84
CA PRO A 9 -1.99 -3.23 1.73
C PRO A 9 -2.64 -2.05 0.99
N GLN A 10 -3.77 -1.55 1.49
CA GLN A 10 -4.48 -0.39 0.90
C GLN A 10 -4.64 0.76 1.89
N SER A 11 -4.60 2.01 1.42
CA SER A 11 -5.01 3.13 2.28
C SER A 11 -6.53 3.12 2.50
N VAL A 12 -7.01 3.66 3.63
CA VAL A 12 -8.47 3.81 3.86
C VAL A 12 -9.12 4.61 2.74
N ARG A 13 -8.40 5.57 2.15
CA ARG A 13 -8.85 6.34 0.98
C ARG A 13 -9.00 5.46 -0.27
N HIS A 14 -8.06 4.55 -0.53
CA HIS A 14 -8.21 3.62 -1.65
C HIS A 14 -9.43 2.71 -1.46
N VAL A 15 -9.57 2.12 -0.27
CA VAL A 15 -10.73 1.28 0.08
C VAL A 15 -12.03 2.06 -0.13
N PHE A 16 -12.10 3.31 0.31
CA PHE A 16 -13.26 4.17 0.06
C PHE A 16 -13.57 4.31 -1.43
N TYR A 17 -12.59 4.65 -2.28
CA TYR A 17 -12.85 4.77 -3.71
C TYR A 17 -13.32 3.47 -4.36
N ARG A 18 -12.73 2.32 -3.99
CA ARG A 18 -13.22 1.01 -4.45
C ARG A 18 -14.66 0.76 -4.01
N MET A 19 -15.01 1.17 -2.79
CA MET A 19 -16.37 1.05 -2.26
C MET A 19 -17.38 2.04 -2.89
N THR A 20 -16.93 3.06 -3.62
CA THR A 20 -17.83 3.99 -4.36
C THR A 20 -18.22 3.50 -5.76
N ASP A 21 -17.72 2.34 -6.19
CA ASP A 21 -18.05 1.79 -7.52
C ASP A 21 -19.57 1.48 -7.60
N PRO A 22 -20.33 2.13 -8.51
CA PRO A 22 -21.77 1.93 -8.64
C PRO A 22 -22.16 0.52 -9.09
N ARG A 23 -21.21 -0.31 -9.52
CA ARG A 23 -21.44 -1.71 -9.88
C ARG A 23 -21.47 -2.66 -8.67
N LEU A 24 -21.09 -2.18 -7.49
CA LEU A 24 -21.23 -2.95 -6.26
C LEU A 24 -22.71 -3.13 -5.89
N LEU A 25 -23.05 -4.23 -5.20
CA LEU A 25 -24.40 -4.45 -4.69
C LEU A 25 -24.83 -3.35 -3.70
N GLU A 26 -23.89 -2.89 -2.88
CA GLU A 26 -24.09 -1.84 -1.87
C GLU A 26 -22.96 -0.80 -1.97
N PRO A 27 -23.03 0.14 -2.92
CA PRO A 27 -22.03 1.17 -3.08
C PRO A 27 -22.12 2.21 -1.96
N VAL A 28 -20.97 2.70 -1.51
CA VAL A 28 -20.87 3.82 -0.59
C VAL A 28 -20.96 5.11 -1.39
N GLU A 29 -21.71 6.09 -0.89
CA GLU A 29 -21.77 7.41 -1.50
C GLU A 29 -20.40 8.10 -1.55
N LYS A 30 -20.12 8.81 -2.64
CA LYS A 30 -18.89 9.60 -2.80
C LYS A 30 -18.98 10.93 -2.04
N SER A 31 -19.02 10.83 -0.71
CA SER A 31 -19.16 11.97 0.21
C SER A 31 -18.24 11.82 1.42
N ASP A 32 -18.05 12.89 2.19
CA ASP A 32 -17.36 12.85 3.48
C ASP A 32 -18.04 11.89 4.48
N ARG A 33 -19.37 11.79 4.44
CA ARG A 33 -20.12 10.85 5.28
C ARG A 33 -19.83 9.42 4.88
N GLY A 34 -19.78 9.12 3.58
CA GLY A 34 -19.36 7.83 3.04
C GLY A 34 -17.93 7.48 3.46
N TYR A 35 -17.00 8.43 3.34
CA TYR A 35 -15.61 8.23 3.77
C TYR A 35 -15.50 7.90 5.28
N ARG A 36 -16.18 8.67 6.14
CA ARG A 36 -16.23 8.40 7.59
C ARG A 36 -16.86 7.05 7.91
N HIS A 37 -17.85 6.62 7.13
CA HIS A 37 -18.45 5.29 7.27
C HIS A 37 -17.43 4.19 7.02
N VAL A 38 -16.71 4.24 5.89
CA VAL A 38 -15.66 3.26 5.56
C VAL A 38 -14.56 3.24 6.63
N GLN A 39 -14.09 4.41 7.06
CA GLN A 39 -13.08 4.52 8.11
C GLN A 39 -13.54 3.84 9.41
N SER A 40 -14.76 4.14 9.86
CA SER A 40 -15.32 3.57 11.10
C SER A 40 -15.47 2.05 11.01
N ARG A 41 -15.90 1.53 9.85
CA ARG A 41 -15.99 0.08 9.59
C ARG A 41 -14.62 -0.59 9.63
N CYS A 42 -13.60 0.00 9.00
CA CYS A 42 -12.23 -0.52 9.06
C CYS A 42 -11.70 -0.62 10.49
N VAL A 43 -11.96 0.39 11.33
CA VAL A 43 -11.58 0.38 12.76
C VAL A 43 -12.30 -0.75 13.51
N ALA A 44 -13.61 -0.89 13.33
CA ALA A 44 -14.38 -1.97 13.97
C ALA A 44 -13.90 -3.37 13.55
N LEU A 45 -13.57 -3.57 12.27
CA LEU A 45 -13.04 -4.83 11.76
C LEU A 45 -11.65 -5.15 12.33
N ARG A 46 -10.78 -4.15 12.50
CA ARG A 46 -9.48 -4.32 13.17
C ARG A 46 -9.64 -4.72 14.64
N ARG A 47 -10.51 -4.02 15.37
CA ARG A 47 -10.77 -4.29 16.80
C ARG A 47 -11.36 -5.67 17.05
N THR A 48 -12.09 -6.22 16.08
CA THR A 48 -12.66 -7.57 16.15
C THR A 48 -11.72 -8.65 15.59
N GLY A 49 -10.50 -8.29 15.17
CA GLY A 49 -9.52 -9.21 14.59
C GLY A 49 -9.82 -9.68 13.16
N LYS A 50 -10.92 -9.20 12.55
CA LYS A 50 -11.34 -9.60 11.20
C LYS A 50 -10.50 -8.96 10.09
N LEU A 51 -9.90 -7.80 10.36
CA LEU A 51 -9.02 -7.09 9.44
C LEU A 51 -7.60 -7.06 10.01
N PRO A 52 -6.63 -7.79 9.42
CA PRO A 52 -5.23 -7.72 9.82
C PRO A 52 -4.70 -6.29 9.80
N TYR A 53 -3.88 -5.92 10.79
CA TYR A 53 -3.33 -4.57 10.86
C TYR A 53 -2.47 -4.23 9.63
N GLY A 54 -1.70 -5.19 9.12
CA GLY A 54 -0.86 -5.02 7.92
C GLY A 54 -1.63 -4.84 6.61
N TRP A 55 -2.97 -5.02 6.58
CA TRP A 55 -3.75 -4.87 5.34
C TRP A 55 -4.15 -3.44 5.02
N LEU A 56 -4.00 -2.49 5.95
CA LEU A 56 -4.13 -1.07 5.62
C LEU A 56 -2.81 -0.33 5.78
N SER A 57 -2.45 0.45 4.76
CA SER A 57 -1.31 1.35 4.76
C SER A 57 -1.69 2.76 5.21
N ASP A 58 -0.83 3.38 6.02
CA ASP A 58 -0.91 4.79 6.39
C ASP A 58 0.36 5.49 5.94
N THR A 59 0.38 5.88 4.66
CA THR A 59 1.54 6.54 4.04
C THR A 59 1.74 7.98 4.52
N GLY A 60 0.81 8.53 5.32
CA GLY A 60 0.96 9.85 5.93
C GLY A 60 1.83 9.86 7.19
N ARG A 61 2.13 8.68 7.77
CA ARG A 61 2.91 8.54 9.01
C ARG A 61 4.26 7.87 8.74
N MET A 62 5.06 8.46 7.87
CA MET A 62 6.43 8.02 7.66
C MET A 62 7.32 8.63 8.74
N GLY A 63 7.72 7.83 9.72
CA GLY A 63 8.71 8.22 10.73
C GLY A 63 10.13 7.96 10.26
N TYR A 64 11.08 8.75 10.74
CA TYR A 64 12.51 8.46 10.59
C TYR A 64 12.94 7.54 11.73
N HIS A 65 13.40 6.34 11.38
CA HIS A 65 13.83 5.33 12.34
C HIS A 65 15.25 4.88 12.03
N VAL A 66 16.06 4.69 13.08
CA VAL A 66 17.36 4.02 12.94
C VAL A 66 17.11 2.53 13.08
N HIS A 67 17.63 1.73 12.13
CA HIS A 67 17.61 0.28 12.26
C HIS A 67 18.47 -0.12 13.47
N THR A 68 17.83 -0.74 14.45
CA THR A 68 18.49 -1.29 15.64
C THR A 68 18.32 -2.81 15.64
N PHE A 69 19.35 -3.51 16.10
CA PHE A 69 19.40 -4.97 16.13
C PHE A 69 19.76 -5.43 17.52
N THR A 70 19.20 -6.57 17.92
CA THR A 70 19.45 -7.14 19.25
C THR A 70 20.85 -7.75 19.39
N GLY A 71 21.55 -7.97 18.26
CA GLY A 71 22.93 -8.44 18.23
C GLY A 71 23.42 -8.79 16.82
N LYS A 72 24.65 -9.30 16.71
CA LYS A 72 25.30 -9.62 15.42
C LYS A 72 24.52 -10.67 14.60
N ALA A 73 24.04 -11.73 15.25
CA ALA A 73 23.29 -12.78 14.56
C ALA A 73 21.95 -12.28 14.01
N ASP A 74 21.32 -11.34 14.72
CA ASP A 74 20.08 -10.69 14.30
C ASP A 74 20.31 -9.84 13.03
N PHE A 75 21.38 -9.05 13.02
CA PHE A 75 21.82 -8.30 11.85
C PHE A 75 22.11 -9.21 10.63
N ILE A 76 22.87 -10.30 10.81
CA ILE A 76 23.18 -11.19 9.69
C ILE A 76 21.91 -11.85 9.12
N ARG A 77 20.96 -12.24 9.97
CA ARG A 77 19.67 -12.78 9.52
C ARG A 77 18.83 -11.73 8.77
N SER A 78 18.82 -10.47 9.21
CA SER A 78 18.11 -9.42 8.48
C SER A 78 18.75 -9.17 7.11
N MET A 79 20.09 -9.26 7.01
CA MET A 79 20.84 -9.12 5.76
C MET A 79 20.55 -10.22 4.73
N ALA A 80 20.23 -11.43 5.15
CA ALA A 80 19.94 -12.53 4.22
C ALA A 80 18.76 -12.23 3.28
N GLY A 81 17.77 -11.46 3.74
CA GLY A 81 16.61 -11.07 2.92
C GLY A 81 16.84 -9.87 2.00
N HIS A 82 18.00 -9.20 2.10
CA HIS A 82 18.29 -7.99 1.34
C HIS A 82 18.93 -8.25 -0.03
N TYR A 83 19.46 -9.45 -0.28
CA TYR A 83 19.98 -9.78 -1.60
C TYR A 83 18.84 -9.92 -2.61
N ARG A 84 18.88 -9.11 -3.67
CA ARG A 84 18.10 -9.28 -4.90
C ARG A 84 19.02 -9.10 -6.10
N ALA A 85 18.90 -9.98 -7.09
CA ALA A 85 19.60 -9.83 -8.35
C ALA A 85 19.09 -8.59 -9.09
N ASP A 86 19.99 -7.90 -9.80
CA ASP A 86 19.58 -6.80 -10.68
C ASP A 86 18.99 -7.38 -11.97
N LEU A 87 17.66 -7.37 -12.05
CA LEU A 87 16.91 -7.87 -13.21
C LEU A 87 17.18 -7.06 -14.49
N TRP A 88 17.73 -5.86 -14.35
CA TRP A 88 17.96 -4.90 -15.43
C TRP A 88 19.45 -4.72 -15.74
N ALA A 89 20.33 -5.57 -15.22
CA ALA A 89 21.78 -5.41 -15.33
C ALA A 89 22.28 -5.31 -16.79
N ASP A 90 21.67 -6.09 -17.69
CA ASP A 90 22.03 -6.15 -19.12
C ASP A 90 21.03 -5.39 -20.01
N ALA A 91 20.06 -4.68 -19.42
CA ALA A 91 19.04 -3.95 -20.17
C ALA A 91 19.58 -2.63 -20.71
N GLU A 92 19.30 -2.31 -21.98
CA GLU A 92 19.66 -1.03 -22.60
C GLU A 92 18.90 0.16 -21.96
N PHE A 93 17.70 -0.10 -21.42
CA PHE A 93 16.82 0.89 -20.81
C PHE A 93 16.28 0.39 -19.47
N LYS A 94 16.09 1.32 -18.51
CA LYS A 94 15.40 1.04 -17.24
C LYS A 94 13.94 1.47 -17.33
N ALA A 95 13.04 0.60 -16.88
CA ALA A 95 11.63 0.94 -16.77
C ALA A 95 11.32 1.65 -15.44
N GLU A 96 10.43 2.63 -15.51
CA GLU A 96 9.88 3.35 -14.36
C GLU A 96 8.35 3.33 -14.41
N VAL A 97 7.73 3.23 -13.24
CA VAL A 97 6.28 3.26 -13.09
C VAL A 97 5.87 4.57 -12.44
N TRP A 98 5.01 5.31 -13.13
CA TRP A 98 4.51 6.61 -12.68
C TRP A 98 3.01 6.49 -12.42
N CYS A 99 2.56 6.97 -11.26
CA CYS A 99 1.13 6.98 -10.95
C CYS A 99 0.72 8.30 -10.30
N GLU A 100 -0.48 8.77 -10.62
CA GLU A 100 -0.96 10.05 -10.11
C GLU A 100 -1.23 10.00 -8.60
N SER A 101 -1.87 8.92 -8.13
CA SER A 101 -2.42 8.84 -6.77
C SER A 101 -1.56 8.02 -5.81
N ARG A 102 -1.27 8.57 -4.63
CA ARG A 102 -0.68 7.81 -3.51
C ARG A 102 -1.54 6.63 -3.04
N SER A 103 -2.82 6.62 -3.39
CA SER A 103 -3.74 5.53 -3.02
C SER A 103 -3.49 4.26 -3.85
N ILE A 104 -3.24 4.42 -5.16
CA ILE A 104 -2.93 3.28 -6.05
C ILE A 104 -1.49 2.81 -5.87
N ALA A 105 -0.57 3.73 -5.56
CA ALA A 105 0.84 3.40 -5.31
C ALA A 105 1.03 2.28 -4.28
N GLY A 106 0.23 2.27 -3.20
CA GLY A 106 0.30 1.22 -2.19
C GLY A 106 -0.09 -0.17 -2.68
N VAL A 107 -0.89 -0.27 -3.74
CA VAL A 107 -1.35 -1.54 -4.32
C VAL A 107 -0.34 -2.08 -5.32
N ILE A 108 0.13 -1.25 -6.25
CA ILE A 108 1.08 -1.67 -7.31
C ILE A 108 2.54 -1.75 -6.82
N LEU A 109 2.81 -1.38 -5.56
CA LEU A 109 4.16 -1.45 -4.99
C LEU A 109 4.72 -2.88 -4.98
N ALA A 110 3.87 -3.87 -4.71
CA ALA A 110 4.30 -5.28 -4.70
C ALA A 110 4.79 -5.72 -6.09
N ASP A 111 4.03 -5.40 -7.14
CA ASP A 111 4.41 -5.69 -8.53
C ASP A 111 5.70 -4.94 -8.93
N CYS A 112 5.81 -3.67 -8.56
CA CYS A 112 7.01 -2.88 -8.84
C CYS A 112 8.25 -3.45 -8.15
N GLN A 113 8.10 -3.93 -6.90
CA GLN A 113 9.18 -4.59 -6.17
C GLN A 113 9.56 -5.92 -6.82
N GLU A 114 8.58 -6.74 -7.22
CA GLU A 114 8.82 -8.00 -7.92
C GLU A 114 9.60 -7.80 -9.23
N LEU A 115 9.21 -6.79 -10.01
CA LEU A 115 9.81 -6.46 -11.31
C LEU A 115 11.08 -5.58 -11.21
N ALA A 116 11.50 -5.23 -10.00
CA ALA A 116 12.64 -4.35 -9.73
C ALA A 116 12.59 -3.00 -10.47
N VAL A 117 11.39 -2.41 -10.57
CA VAL A 117 11.17 -1.09 -11.20
C VAL A 117 10.84 -0.02 -10.15
N ALA A 118 11.29 1.22 -10.39
CA ALA A 118 11.00 2.34 -9.50
C ALA A 118 9.54 2.79 -9.65
N LEU A 119 8.90 3.12 -8.51
CA LEU A 119 7.54 3.63 -8.46
C LEU A 119 7.51 5.09 -7.97
N TYR A 120 6.95 5.98 -8.79
CA TYR A 120 6.84 7.41 -8.52
C TYR A 120 5.38 7.85 -8.41
N PRO A 121 4.86 8.06 -7.18
CA PRO A 121 3.54 8.66 -6.97
C PRO A 121 3.62 10.19 -7.09
N CYS A 122 3.00 10.79 -8.10
CA CYS A 122 3.11 12.22 -8.40
C CYS A 122 2.30 13.11 -7.45
N GLY A 123 1.28 12.57 -6.77
CA GLY A 123 0.48 13.31 -5.80
C GLY A 123 -0.65 14.16 -6.39
N GLY A 124 -0.93 14.05 -7.69
CA GLY A 124 -1.93 14.83 -8.42
C GLY A 124 -1.50 16.28 -8.68
N PHE A 125 -2.37 17.04 -9.34
CA PHE A 125 -2.22 18.49 -9.47
C PHE A 125 -2.80 19.20 -8.25
N THR A 126 -2.07 20.18 -7.70
CA THR A 126 -2.66 21.18 -6.82
C THR A 126 -3.39 22.20 -7.71
N SER A 127 -4.67 21.94 -7.98
CA SER A 127 -5.57 22.95 -8.60
C SER A 127 -5.99 23.99 -7.58
#